data_AF-A0A2A5AJT9-F1
#
_entry.id   AF-A0A2A5AJT9-F1
#
_cell.length_a   1.000
_cell.length_b   1.000
_cell.length_c   1.000
_cell.angle_alpha   90.00
_cell.angle_beta   90.00
_cell.angle_gamma   90.00
#
_symmetry.space_group_name_H-M   'P 1'
#
loop_
_entity.id
_entity.type
_entity.pdbx_description
1 polymer ?
#
loop_
_entity_poly.entity_id
_entity_poly.type
_entity_poly.pdbx_seq_one_letter_code
_entity_poly.pdbx_strand_id
1 'polypeptide(L)'
;MKILLFGVMAASTYASSYKVRLENFRNTYKFDKIRQEIPQRYKNLKGIKGLELLKKLHDITGEGYKQYDYRSSKKYMYDVVDNRDHKVFTLYSGQWAKGANGRYSESGDANGDGTRRDSVNCEHTWPQSGFRKALPMRSDLHHLYATFMRPNSMRGHMPFGYVGNANRYKNNFGSKASKVMFEPADDAKGNVARAQFYFYSRYYNKSIFQNNDRDEYWRNQIGTLLKWNREDPPDEWEKSRNERIEKWQGNRNPFIDFYQFADLVGSEAFVKNDEDSGNGNDTQNPENPPSDGNTPPIGDIDARYEAVKNLKGSDLFSALHRLTGENYKGSGYSHSKGFMYSDIDNYDGKVRTLYSSMYFSKASNGRYLEIKDENKDGMSGDFVNCEHTWPQSMFNKARPMVSDIHHLYPTLSKPNGMRGRNPFGVVSSFKYSTSVGSKSNGKRFEPTDEAKGNVARAQFYFYTRYHNKRIFSSGFSKSQYWTKNLPMFLKWHKADPVDEWERKRNNAIEKFQGNRNPFIDVPEFAERIGINGFKN
;
A
#
# COMPACT_ATOMS: atom_id res chain seq x y z
N MET A 1 13.08 -54.23 4.90
CA MET A 1 12.64 -53.45 3.72
C MET A 1 11.66 -52.39 4.20
N LYS A 2 11.90 -51.11 3.83
CA LYS A 2 11.06 -49.90 4.00
C LYS A 2 10.96 -49.21 5.38
N ILE A 3 12.02 -48.47 5.68
CA ILE A 3 12.11 -47.00 5.84
C ILE A 3 10.80 -46.16 5.75
N LEU A 4 10.75 -45.12 6.61
CA LEU A 4 10.04 -43.81 6.53
C LEU A 4 8.59 -43.73 7.07
N LEU A 5 8.43 -43.17 8.28
CA LEU A 5 7.31 -42.25 8.62
C LEU A 5 7.57 -41.47 9.94
N PHE A 6 8.59 -40.62 10.00
CA PHE A 6 8.86 -39.75 11.17
C PHE A 6 8.96 -38.25 10.85
N GLY A 7 8.52 -37.81 9.66
CA GLY A 7 8.75 -36.44 9.17
C GLY A 7 7.57 -35.46 9.21
N VAL A 8 6.35 -35.89 9.54
CA VAL A 8 5.14 -35.07 9.27
C VAL A 8 4.51 -34.45 10.52
N MET A 9 4.84 -34.90 11.73
CA MET A 9 4.14 -34.40 12.93
C MET A 9 4.63 -33.04 13.45
N ALA A 10 5.90 -32.64 13.24
CA ALA A 10 6.44 -31.42 13.84
C ALA A 10 5.99 -30.10 13.17
N ALA A 11 5.67 -30.12 11.87
CA ALA A 11 5.17 -28.94 11.14
C ALA A 11 3.69 -28.63 11.46
N SER A 12 2.90 -29.66 11.79
CA SER A 12 1.47 -29.53 12.07
C SER A 12 1.18 -28.85 13.42
N THR A 13 2.06 -29.03 14.42
CA THR A 13 1.91 -28.46 15.76
C THR A 13 2.23 -26.95 15.79
N TYR A 14 3.13 -26.46 14.93
CA TYR A 14 3.48 -25.04 14.88
C TYR A 14 2.39 -24.20 14.21
N ALA A 15 1.88 -24.64 13.06
CA ALA A 15 0.78 -23.98 12.34
C ALA A 15 -0.53 -23.93 13.16
N SER A 16 -0.78 -24.97 13.97
CA SER A 16 -1.88 -25.02 14.94
C SER A 16 -1.69 -24.02 16.08
N SER A 17 -0.50 -23.95 16.69
CA SER A 17 -0.21 -22.97 17.76
C SER A 17 -0.21 -21.51 17.28
N TYR A 18 0.15 -21.27 16.02
CA TYR A 18 0.17 -19.94 15.40
C TYR A 18 -1.24 -19.41 15.11
N LYS A 19 -2.10 -20.21 14.46
CA LYS A 19 -3.50 -19.80 14.25
C LYS A 19 -4.19 -19.51 15.57
N VAL A 20 -3.98 -20.34 16.58
CA VAL A 20 -4.51 -20.14 17.94
C VAL A 20 -3.94 -18.89 18.61
N ARG A 21 -2.64 -18.58 18.46
CA ARG A 21 -2.06 -17.31 18.97
C ARG A 21 -2.60 -16.09 18.23
N LEU A 22 -2.77 -16.16 16.92
CA LEU A 22 -3.29 -15.07 16.09
C LEU A 22 -4.79 -14.83 16.36
N GLU A 23 -5.58 -15.90 16.54
CA GLU A 23 -6.98 -15.83 16.97
C GLU A 23 -7.09 -15.30 18.40
N ASN A 24 -6.27 -15.80 19.34
CA ASN A 24 -6.27 -15.29 20.71
C ASN A 24 -5.81 -13.82 20.75
N PHE A 25 -4.85 -13.40 19.93
CA PHE A 25 -4.45 -11.99 19.82
C PHE A 25 -5.57 -11.13 19.21
N ARG A 26 -6.20 -11.56 18.12
CA ARG A 26 -7.35 -10.88 17.50
C ARG A 26 -8.57 -10.80 18.41
N ASN A 27 -8.79 -11.82 19.24
CA ASN A 27 -9.92 -11.91 20.17
C ASN A 27 -9.66 -11.15 21.48
N THR A 28 -8.40 -11.11 21.95
CA THR A 28 -7.99 -10.35 23.15
C THR A 28 -7.84 -8.86 22.84
N TYR A 29 -7.43 -8.52 21.60
CA TYR A 29 -7.22 -7.16 21.13
C TYR A 29 -8.14 -6.85 19.96
N LYS A 30 -9.36 -6.37 20.29
CA LYS A 30 -10.22 -5.70 19.31
C LYS A 30 -9.42 -4.55 18.68
N PHE A 31 -9.15 -4.64 17.37
CA PHE A 31 -8.37 -3.68 16.58
C PHE A 31 -8.87 -2.23 16.68
N ASP A 32 -10.09 -2.02 17.17
CA ASP A 32 -10.70 -0.70 17.32
C ASP A 32 -10.21 0.11 18.53
N LYS A 33 -9.35 -0.42 19.41
CA LYS A 33 -9.11 0.26 20.69
C LYS A 33 -7.79 0.00 21.42
N ILE A 34 -6.61 0.12 20.79
CA ILE A 34 -5.39 0.45 21.54
C ILE A 34 -4.56 1.50 20.80
N ARG A 35 -4.77 2.78 21.15
CA ARG A 35 -3.65 3.72 21.18
C ARG A 35 -2.83 3.29 22.39
N GLN A 36 -1.67 2.66 22.17
CA GLN A 36 -0.75 2.48 23.28
C GLN A 36 -0.40 3.89 23.76
N GLU A 37 -0.33 4.10 25.07
CA GLU A 37 0.21 5.35 25.57
C GLU A 37 1.69 5.41 25.18
N ILE A 38 2.13 6.57 24.69
CA ILE A 38 3.53 6.77 24.33
C ILE A 38 4.39 6.43 25.56
N PRO A 39 5.38 5.52 25.46
CA PRO A 39 6.20 5.13 26.60
C PRO A 39 6.80 6.36 27.29
N GLN A 40 6.94 6.30 28.62
CA GLN A 40 7.39 7.44 29.44
C GLN A 40 8.69 8.09 28.93
N ARG A 41 9.60 7.28 28.39
CA ARG A 41 10.87 7.74 27.81
C ARG A 41 10.71 8.62 26.55
N TYR A 42 9.57 8.55 25.89
CA TYR A 42 9.21 9.33 24.70
C TYR A 42 8.07 10.33 24.96
N LYS A 43 7.72 10.59 26.23
CA LYS A 43 6.59 11.46 26.59
C LYS A 43 6.66 12.86 25.95
N ASN A 44 7.87 13.35 25.71
CA ASN A 44 8.15 14.63 25.04
C ASN A 44 7.80 14.63 23.54
N LEU A 45 7.54 13.47 22.95
CA LEU A 45 7.07 13.33 21.56
C LEU A 45 5.54 13.34 21.44
N LYS A 46 4.81 13.45 22.56
CA LYS A 46 3.34 13.43 22.54
C LYS A 46 2.79 14.57 21.69
N GLY A 47 1.97 14.21 20.69
CA GLY A 47 1.33 15.15 19.77
C GLY A 47 2.19 15.56 18.57
N ILE A 48 3.47 15.20 18.54
CA ILE A 48 4.38 15.49 17.44
C ILE A 48 4.19 14.44 16.34
N LYS A 49 4.17 14.87 15.08
CA LYS A 49 3.89 14.03 13.91
C LYS A 49 4.66 14.52 12.68
N GLY A 50 4.61 13.78 11.58
CA GLY A 50 5.19 14.22 10.31
C GLY A 50 6.71 14.31 10.36
N LEU A 51 7.24 15.23 9.55
CA LEU A 51 8.68 15.47 9.44
C LEU A 51 9.32 15.91 10.75
N GLU A 52 8.59 16.65 11.59
CA GLU A 52 9.08 17.06 12.91
C GLU A 52 9.34 15.85 13.82
N LEU A 53 8.44 14.87 13.81
CA LEU A 53 8.62 13.64 14.57
C LEU A 53 9.82 12.83 14.02
N LEU A 54 9.98 12.75 12.69
CA LEU A 54 11.13 12.07 12.08
C LEU A 54 12.46 12.68 12.56
N LYS A 55 12.57 14.00 12.58
CA LYS A 55 13.76 14.71 13.07
C LYS A 55 14.04 14.43 14.54
N LYS A 56 13.02 14.47 15.40
CA LYS A 56 13.20 14.14 16.82
C LYS A 56 13.61 12.68 17.03
N LEU A 57 13.09 11.75 16.23
CA LEU A 57 13.49 10.35 16.26
C LEU A 57 14.93 10.15 15.76
N HIS A 58 15.39 10.95 14.79
CA HIS A 58 16.80 10.97 14.38
C HIS A 58 17.74 11.31 15.54
N ASP A 59 17.41 12.36 16.29
CA ASP A 59 18.20 12.79 17.45
C ASP A 59 18.20 11.71 18.54
N ILE A 60 17.03 11.19 18.90
CA ILE A 60 16.85 10.13 19.91
C ILE A 60 17.61 8.86 19.54
N THR A 61 17.58 8.45 18.27
CA THR A 61 18.29 7.24 17.83
C THR A 61 19.81 7.45 17.81
N GLY A 62 20.29 8.69 17.78
CA GLY A 62 21.71 9.01 17.90
C GLY A 62 22.22 9.18 19.31
N GLU A 63 21.34 9.50 20.25
CA GLU A 63 21.68 9.67 21.66
C GLU A 63 22.24 8.37 22.24
N GLY A 64 23.42 8.45 22.87
CA GLY A 64 24.09 7.31 23.48
C GLY A 64 24.67 6.27 22.50
N TYR A 65 24.51 6.43 21.18
CA TYR A 65 25.02 5.48 20.19
C TYR A 65 26.55 5.34 20.26
N LYS A 66 27.01 4.10 20.44
CA LYS A 66 28.41 3.71 20.44
C LYS A 66 28.73 2.99 19.13
N GLN A 67 29.64 3.56 18.35
CA GLN A 67 30.10 2.93 17.12
C GLN A 67 31.10 1.81 17.44
N TYR A 68 30.84 0.62 16.90
CA TYR A 68 31.76 -0.52 16.92
C TYR A 68 32.17 -0.90 15.50
N ASP A 69 33.24 -1.69 15.37
CA ASP A 69 33.57 -2.27 14.08
C ASP A 69 32.59 -3.40 13.71
N TYR A 70 32.49 -3.67 12.40
CA TYR A 70 31.54 -4.66 11.87
C TYR A 70 31.76 -6.09 12.40
N ARG A 71 33.00 -6.48 12.71
CA ARG A 71 33.30 -7.82 13.24
C ARG A 71 32.78 -7.94 14.67
N SER A 72 33.03 -6.94 15.51
CA SER A 72 32.54 -6.88 16.89
C SER A 72 31.02 -6.87 16.96
N SER A 73 30.34 -6.04 16.16
CA SER A 73 28.87 -6.03 16.11
C SER A 73 28.30 -7.38 15.70
N LYS A 74 28.80 -8.00 14.63
CA LYS A 74 28.34 -9.33 14.23
C LYS A 74 28.56 -10.38 15.31
N LYS A 75 29.72 -10.36 15.97
CA LYS A 75 30.02 -11.29 17.06
C LYS A 75 29.00 -11.12 18.19
N TYR A 76 28.75 -9.89 18.62
CA TYR A 76 27.77 -9.60 19.66
C TYR A 76 26.34 -9.97 19.22
N MET A 77 26.00 -9.78 17.94
CA MET A 77 24.73 -10.21 17.39
C MET A 77 24.52 -11.72 17.58
N TYR A 78 25.49 -12.54 17.16
CA TYR A 78 25.37 -14.01 17.24
C TYR A 78 25.53 -14.57 18.65
N ASP A 79 26.30 -13.93 19.50
CA ASP A 79 26.62 -14.46 20.83
C ASP A 79 25.62 -13.99 21.89
N VAL A 80 24.97 -12.84 21.68
CA VAL A 80 24.13 -12.20 22.69
C VAL A 80 22.77 -11.80 22.15
N VAL A 81 22.72 -11.02 21.08
CA VAL A 81 21.45 -10.40 20.62
C VAL A 81 20.46 -11.45 20.13
N ASP A 82 20.90 -12.34 19.23
CA ASP A 82 20.06 -13.33 18.56
C ASP A 82 20.24 -14.76 19.14
N ASN A 83 21.13 -14.93 20.14
CA ASN A 83 21.46 -16.24 20.72
C ASN A 83 20.47 -16.69 21.80
N ARG A 84 20.04 -17.95 21.76
CA ARG A 84 19.41 -18.68 22.87
C ARG A 84 19.92 -20.11 22.91
N ASP A 85 20.49 -20.52 24.04
CA ASP A 85 20.97 -21.89 24.28
C ASP A 85 21.80 -22.45 23.12
N HIS A 86 22.79 -21.67 22.68
CA HIS A 86 23.67 -21.99 21.54
C HIS A 86 22.94 -22.15 20.20
N LYS A 87 21.77 -21.54 20.04
CA LYS A 87 21.06 -21.41 18.77
C LYS A 87 20.85 -19.95 18.43
N VAL A 88 20.78 -19.62 17.14
CA VAL A 88 20.46 -18.27 16.68
C VAL A 88 19.18 -18.30 15.86
N PHE A 89 18.28 -17.34 16.12
CA PHE A 89 17.04 -17.21 15.37
C PHE A 89 17.32 -16.60 13.98
N THR A 90 16.82 -17.24 12.92
CA THR A 90 17.06 -16.82 11.53
C THR A 90 15.85 -16.04 10.99
N LEU A 91 16.06 -14.76 10.70
CA LEU A 91 14.99 -13.81 10.38
C LEU A 91 14.06 -14.30 9.24
N TYR A 92 14.64 -14.77 8.13
CA TYR A 92 13.86 -15.16 6.95
C TYR A 92 13.42 -16.62 6.94
N SER A 93 13.74 -17.41 7.96
CA SER A 93 13.27 -18.80 8.02
C SER A 93 12.48 -19.10 9.29
N GLY A 94 12.38 -18.17 10.25
CA GLY A 94 11.65 -18.41 11.49
C GLY A 94 12.21 -19.58 12.29
N GLN A 95 13.50 -19.91 12.10
CA GLN A 95 14.12 -21.11 12.65
C GLN A 95 15.26 -20.81 13.58
N TRP A 96 15.47 -21.72 14.53
CA TRP A 96 16.64 -21.71 15.40
C TRP A 96 17.76 -22.56 14.79
N ALA A 97 18.80 -21.91 14.28
CA ALA A 97 19.99 -22.57 13.76
C ALA A 97 20.90 -23.00 14.91
N LYS A 98 21.29 -24.27 14.94
CA LYS A 98 22.15 -24.80 16.01
C LYS A 98 23.60 -24.39 15.79
N GLY A 99 24.25 -23.93 16.86
CA GLY A 99 25.66 -23.62 16.89
C GLY A 99 26.53 -24.84 17.16
N ALA A 100 27.62 -24.97 16.41
CA ALA A 100 28.73 -25.87 16.68
C ALA A 100 30.04 -25.20 16.25
N ASN A 101 31.05 -25.18 17.13
CA ASN A 101 32.38 -24.61 16.86
C ASN A 101 32.35 -23.16 16.32
N GLY A 102 31.49 -22.31 16.88
CA GLY A 102 31.36 -20.89 16.50
C GLY A 102 30.72 -20.65 15.12
N ARG A 103 30.13 -21.69 14.52
CA ARG A 103 29.33 -21.61 13.30
C ARG A 103 27.92 -22.06 13.59
N TYR A 104 26.95 -21.43 12.95
CA TYR A 104 25.55 -21.82 13.02
C TYR A 104 25.12 -22.32 11.66
N SER A 105 24.39 -23.42 11.63
CA SER A 105 23.91 -24.01 10.39
C SER A 105 22.53 -24.62 10.55
N GLU A 106 21.89 -24.81 9.42
CA GLU A 106 20.64 -25.51 9.29
C GLU A 106 20.82 -27.01 9.57
N SER A 107 19.79 -27.63 10.15
CA SER A 107 19.76 -29.07 10.40
C SER A 107 19.01 -29.77 9.28
N GLY A 108 19.73 -30.18 8.23
CA GLY A 108 19.10 -30.73 7.03
C GLY A 108 18.49 -29.62 6.18
N ASP A 109 17.30 -29.86 5.63
CA ASP A 109 16.50 -28.87 4.86
C ASP A 109 15.27 -28.51 5.72
N ALA A 110 15.55 -27.96 6.90
CA ALA A 110 14.53 -27.72 7.92
C ALA A 110 13.59 -26.59 7.50
N ASN A 111 14.10 -25.59 6.78
CA ASN A 111 13.32 -24.50 6.22
C ASN A 111 12.58 -24.93 4.93
N GLY A 112 12.97 -26.04 4.30
CA GLY A 112 12.33 -26.58 3.10
C GLY A 112 12.61 -25.75 1.84
N ASP A 113 13.75 -25.07 1.77
CA ASP A 113 14.16 -24.31 0.58
C ASP A 113 14.93 -25.15 -0.45
N GLY A 114 15.14 -26.44 -0.15
CA GLY A 114 15.85 -27.39 -0.99
C GLY A 114 17.36 -27.47 -0.70
N THR A 115 17.87 -26.72 0.27
CA THR A 115 19.28 -26.70 0.67
C THR A 115 19.46 -27.50 1.95
N ARG A 116 20.08 -28.68 1.85
CA ARG A 116 20.27 -29.57 3.03
C ARG A 116 21.41 -29.15 3.98
N ARG A 117 22.17 -28.12 3.61
CA ARG A 117 23.34 -27.63 4.34
C ARG A 117 23.49 -26.14 4.10
N ASP A 118 22.77 -25.35 4.88
CA ASP A 118 22.88 -23.90 4.83
C ASP A 118 23.54 -23.36 6.10
N SER A 119 24.53 -22.48 5.95
CA SER A 119 25.17 -21.82 7.09
C SER A 119 24.47 -20.50 7.38
N VAL A 120 24.59 -20.00 8.61
CA VAL A 120 24.06 -18.68 8.96
C VAL A 120 25.07 -17.61 8.58
N ASN A 121 24.59 -16.53 7.96
CA ASN A 121 25.32 -15.29 7.78
C ASN A 121 24.50 -14.08 8.28
N CYS A 122 25.10 -12.91 8.16
CA CYS A 122 24.52 -11.67 8.66
C CYS A 122 23.72 -11.02 7.53
N GLU A 123 22.43 -10.84 7.76
CA GLU A 123 21.56 -9.98 6.96
C GLU A 123 21.81 -8.52 7.34
N HIS A 124 21.84 -7.66 6.33
CA HIS A 124 21.61 -6.23 6.52
C HIS A 124 20.25 -5.90 5.90
N THR A 125 19.24 -5.67 6.73
CA THR A 125 17.90 -5.39 6.18
C THR A 125 17.93 -4.11 5.35
N TRP A 126 18.79 -3.14 5.66
CA TRP A 126 19.16 -2.10 4.69
C TRP A 126 20.39 -2.52 3.87
N PRO A 127 20.33 -2.60 2.53
CA PRO A 127 21.43 -3.12 1.74
C PRO A 127 22.75 -2.35 1.94
N GLN A 128 23.84 -3.08 2.19
CA GLN A 128 25.18 -2.48 2.37
C GLN A 128 25.68 -1.68 1.16
N SER A 129 25.18 -1.98 -0.03
CA SER A 129 25.46 -1.20 -1.22
C SER A 129 25.03 0.26 -1.00
N GLY A 130 23.83 0.51 -0.46
CA GLY A 130 23.26 1.85 -0.29
C GLY A 130 24.19 2.85 0.40
N PHE A 131 24.98 2.39 1.37
CA PHE A 131 25.91 3.22 2.13
C PHE A 131 27.38 2.84 1.95
N ARG A 132 27.73 2.13 0.86
CA ARG A 132 29.10 1.72 0.53
C ARG A 132 29.84 1.03 1.68
N LYS A 133 29.14 0.22 2.48
CA LYS A 133 29.71 -0.47 3.66
C LYS A 133 30.35 0.50 4.68
N ALA A 134 29.96 1.78 4.68
CA ALA A 134 30.47 2.78 5.59
C ALA A 134 29.97 2.55 7.03
N LEU A 135 30.82 2.88 7.99
CA LEU A 135 30.43 3.05 9.39
C LEU A 135 29.77 4.43 9.56
N PRO A 136 28.86 4.63 10.54
CA PRO A 136 28.39 3.64 11.52
C PRO A 136 27.39 2.61 10.99
N MET A 137 26.79 2.86 9.83
CA MET A 137 25.66 2.08 9.30
C MET A 137 25.94 0.58 9.23
N ARG A 138 27.11 0.17 8.69
CA ARG A 138 27.47 -1.24 8.52
C ARG A 138 27.41 -2.08 9.80
N SER A 139 27.68 -1.46 10.94
CA SER A 139 27.82 -2.11 12.25
C SER A 139 26.59 -1.94 13.15
N ASP A 140 25.56 -1.23 12.70
CA ASP A 140 24.39 -0.91 13.52
C ASP A 140 23.46 -2.13 13.70
N LEU A 141 23.41 -2.69 14.90
CA LEU A 141 22.70 -3.92 15.24
C LEU A 141 21.19 -3.88 15.00
N HIS A 142 20.56 -2.71 14.97
CA HIS A 142 19.10 -2.59 14.77
C HIS A 142 18.65 -2.96 13.35
N HIS A 143 19.58 -3.07 12.40
CA HIS A 143 19.31 -3.57 11.05
C HIS A 143 20.10 -4.84 10.67
N LEU A 144 20.93 -5.36 11.59
CA LEU A 144 21.65 -6.62 11.39
C LEU A 144 20.81 -7.76 11.92
N TYR A 145 20.72 -8.88 11.21
CA TYR A 145 20.04 -10.08 11.72
C TYR A 145 20.79 -11.35 11.33
N ALA A 146 20.71 -12.39 12.16
CA ALA A 146 21.08 -13.73 11.73
C ALA A 146 20.09 -14.26 10.68
N THR A 147 20.60 -14.89 9.62
CA THR A 147 19.77 -15.53 8.58
C THR A 147 20.55 -16.66 7.92
N PHE A 148 19.87 -17.64 7.33
CA PHE A 148 20.54 -18.65 6.52
C PHE A 148 21.08 -18.02 5.20
N MET A 149 22.21 -18.51 4.69
CA MET A 149 22.89 -17.90 3.55
C MET A 149 22.05 -17.95 2.29
N ARG A 150 21.23 -19.00 2.09
CA ARG A 150 20.35 -19.15 0.94
C ARG A 150 19.28 -18.07 0.91
N PRO A 151 18.41 -17.88 1.92
CA PRO A 151 17.47 -16.77 1.91
C PRO A 151 18.16 -15.40 1.86
N ASN A 152 19.31 -15.21 2.51
CA ASN A 152 20.06 -13.95 2.44
C ASN A 152 20.53 -13.65 1.01
N SER A 153 21.19 -14.61 0.38
CA SER A 153 21.64 -14.52 -1.01
C SER A 153 20.47 -14.28 -1.97
N MET A 154 19.33 -14.93 -1.68
CA MET A 154 18.11 -14.73 -2.44
C MET A 154 17.56 -13.33 -2.27
N ARG A 155 17.56 -12.77 -1.06
CA ARG A 155 17.16 -11.39 -0.79
C ARG A 155 18.10 -10.39 -1.47
N GLY A 156 19.41 -10.59 -1.35
CA GLY A 156 20.43 -9.71 -1.93
C GLY A 156 20.24 -8.25 -1.52
N HIS A 157 20.00 -7.38 -2.51
CA HIS A 157 19.69 -5.96 -2.31
C HIS A 157 18.23 -5.61 -2.66
N MET A 158 17.36 -6.61 -2.84
CA MET A 158 16.01 -6.38 -3.32
C MET A 158 15.17 -5.61 -2.29
N PRO A 159 14.24 -4.76 -2.73
CA PRO A 159 13.25 -4.16 -1.85
C PRO A 159 12.35 -5.24 -1.25
N PHE A 160 11.75 -4.92 -0.10
CA PHE A 160 10.74 -5.77 0.51
C PHE A 160 9.36 -5.52 -0.12
N GLY A 161 8.59 -6.58 -0.33
CA GLY A 161 7.28 -6.52 -0.99
C GLY A 161 6.53 -7.85 -0.90
N TYR A 162 5.27 -7.87 -1.32
CA TYR A 162 4.49 -9.11 -1.44
C TYR A 162 4.88 -9.86 -2.71
N VAL A 163 5.44 -11.06 -2.56
CA VAL A 163 5.84 -11.91 -3.68
C VAL A 163 4.66 -12.78 -4.07
N GLY A 164 4.08 -12.44 -5.23
CA GLY A 164 3.06 -13.26 -5.86
C GLY A 164 3.58 -14.55 -6.39
N ASN A 165 4.38 -14.39 -7.44
CA ASN A 165 4.98 -15.51 -8.12
C ASN A 165 6.39 -15.79 -7.56
N ALA A 166 6.47 -16.76 -6.64
CA ALA A 166 7.68 -17.16 -5.93
C ALA A 166 8.63 -18.05 -6.77
N ASN A 167 8.92 -17.64 -8.01
CA ASN A 167 9.71 -18.42 -8.97
C ASN A 167 11.20 -18.53 -8.62
N ARG A 168 11.72 -17.67 -7.73
CA ARG A 168 13.17 -17.64 -7.42
C ARG A 168 13.50 -18.38 -6.13
N TYR A 169 12.65 -18.23 -5.13
CA TYR A 169 12.86 -18.83 -3.82
C TYR A 169 11.53 -18.89 -3.07
N LYS A 170 11.35 -19.96 -2.31
CA LYS A 170 10.33 -20.09 -1.28
C LYS A 170 10.85 -21.05 -0.22
N ASN A 171 10.42 -20.86 1.02
CA ASN A 171 10.61 -21.83 2.08
C ASN A 171 9.27 -22.14 2.75
N ASN A 172 9.24 -23.17 3.59
CA ASN A 172 8.03 -23.63 4.28
C ASN A 172 7.54 -22.65 5.36
N PHE A 173 8.31 -21.61 5.66
CA PHE A 173 8.00 -20.59 6.65
C PHE A 173 7.39 -19.34 6.04
N GLY A 174 7.23 -19.30 4.71
CA GLY A 174 6.52 -18.24 4.01
C GLY A 174 7.40 -17.15 3.43
N SER A 175 8.73 -17.19 3.64
CA SER A 175 9.63 -16.30 2.91
C SER A 175 9.70 -16.72 1.45
N LYS A 176 9.62 -15.73 0.57
CA LYS A 176 9.59 -15.89 -0.88
C LYS A 176 10.48 -14.85 -1.53
N ALA A 177 11.01 -15.17 -2.70
CA ALA A 177 11.66 -14.19 -3.55
C ALA A 177 11.17 -14.31 -5.00
N SER A 178 11.02 -13.16 -5.63
CA SER A 178 10.92 -13.05 -7.08
C SER A 178 12.26 -12.57 -7.65
N LYS A 179 12.29 -12.19 -8.93
CA LYS A 179 13.48 -11.54 -9.52
C LYS A 179 13.70 -10.11 -9.00
N VAL A 180 12.67 -9.46 -8.44
CA VAL A 180 12.68 -8.01 -8.19
C VAL A 180 12.37 -7.62 -6.73
N MET A 181 11.92 -8.55 -5.90
CA MET A 181 11.59 -8.27 -4.50
C MET A 181 11.76 -9.51 -3.62
N PHE A 182 11.82 -9.27 -2.32
CA PHE A 182 11.78 -10.31 -1.29
C PHE A 182 10.57 -10.11 -0.36
N GLU A 183 9.80 -11.17 -0.13
CA GLU A 183 8.77 -11.22 0.91
C GLU A 183 9.31 -12.06 2.06
N PRO A 184 9.53 -11.50 3.25
CA PRO A 184 9.85 -12.31 4.42
C PRO A 184 8.60 -13.06 4.89
N ALA A 185 8.83 -14.13 5.65
CA ALA A 185 7.80 -14.83 6.42
C ALA A 185 6.91 -13.85 7.20
N ASP A 186 5.64 -14.21 7.40
CA ASP A 186 4.67 -13.31 8.05
C ASP A 186 5.16 -12.79 9.40
N ASP A 187 5.76 -13.67 10.22
CA ASP A 187 6.31 -13.36 11.56
C ASP A 187 7.60 -12.52 11.55
N ALA A 188 8.13 -12.19 10.36
CA ALA A 188 9.31 -11.35 10.20
C ALA A 188 8.99 -9.99 9.54
N LYS A 189 7.76 -9.80 9.06
CA LYS A 189 7.34 -8.61 8.31
C LYS A 189 7.43 -7.34 9.15
N GLY A 190 6.96 -7.37 10.39
CA GLY A 190 7.04 -6.27 11.34
C GLY A 190 8.48 -5.95 11.75
N ASN A 191 9.27 -6.99 12.04
CA ASN A 191 10.69 -6.85 12.40
C ASN A 191 11.49 -6.16 11.29
N VAL A 192 11.26 -6.58 10.04
CA VAL A 192 11.85 -5.95 8.85
C VAL A 192 11.39 -4.50 8.74
N ALA A 193 10.09 -4.23 8.84
CA ALA A 193 9.54 -2.89 8.73
C ALA A 193 10.13 -1.92 9.75
N ARG A 194 10.17 -2.31 11.03
CA ARG A 194 10.73 -1.48 12.11
C ARG A 194 12.23 -1.28 11.97
N ALA A 195 12.97 -2.27 11.50
CA ALA A 195 14.39 -2.11 11.18
C ALA A 195 14.61 -1.08 10.06
N GLN A 196 13.76 -1.09 9.03
CA GLN A 196 13.83 -0.08 7.95
C GLN A 196 13.48 1.33 8.45
N PHE A 197 12.37 1.49 9.18
CA PHE A 197 11.95 2.80 9.72
C PHE A 197 13.02 3.38 10.64
N TYR A 198 13.61 2.55 11.50
CA TYR A 198 14.74 2.94 12.32
C TYR A 198 15.92 3.39 11.47
N PHE A 199 16.37 2.57 10.52
CA PHE A 199 17.58 2.85 9.77
C PHE A 199 17.44 4.16 8.98
N TYR A 200 16.29 4.37 8.34
CA TYR A 200 15.99 5.63 7.69
C TYR A 200 15.98 6.78 8.70
N SER A 201 15.22 6.69 9.80
CA SER A 201 15.15 7.79 10.79
C SER A 201 16.52 8.13 11.38
N ARG A 202 17.36 7.12 11.65
CA ARG A 202 18.70 7.31 12.20
C ARG A 202 19.67 7.93 11.21
N TYR A 203 19.52 7.64 9.91
CA TYR A 203 20.54 7.96 8.90
C TYR A 203 20.01 8.74 7.69
N TYR A 204 18.80 9.33 7.76
CA TYR A 204 18.18 10.05 6.64
C TYR A 204 19.06 11.20 6.12
N ASN A 205 19.89 11.78 6.99
CA ASN A 205 20.84 12.85 6.69
C ASN A 205 22.22 12.34 6.22
N LYS A 206 22.38 11.04 5.97
CA LYS A 206 23.61 10.42 5.43
C LYS A 206 23.38 9.89 4.02
N SER A 207 24.48 9.57 3.33
CA SER A 207 24.44 8.82 2.07
C SER A 207 24.11 7.35 2.35
N ILE A 208 22.81 7.06 2.46
CA ILE A 208 22.26 5.70 2.67
C ILE A 208 21.71 5.06 1.40
N PHE A 209 21.85 5.75 0.26
CA PHE A 209 21.42 5.29 -1.06
C PHE A 209 22.54 5.53 -2.10
N GLN A 210 22.61 4.68 -3.12
CA GLN A 210 23.50 4.86 -4.28
C GLN A 210 22.73 5.46 -5.48
N ASN A 211 23.47 6.17 -6.35
CA ASN A 211 23.09 6.49 -7.74
C ASN A 211 21.75 7.23 -7.96
N ASN A 212 21.35 8.15 -7.09
CA ASN A 212 20.11 8.95 -7.22
C ASN A 212 18.79 8.13 -7.26
N ASP A 213 18.85 6.80 -7.15
CA ASP A 213 17.72 5.86 -6.98
C ASP A 213 17.10 5.93 -5.56
N ARG A 214 17.46 7.00 -4.83
CA ARG A 214 17.21 7.31 -3.40
C ARG A 214 15.73 7.23 -3.08
N ASP A 215 14.97 7.84 -3.96
CA ASP A 215 13.53 7.94 -3.86
C ASP A 215 12.87 6.64 -4.27
N GLU A 216 13.45 5.91 -5.23
CA GLU A 216 12.81 4.69 -5.65
C GLU A 216 12.75 3.71 -4.48
N TYR A 217 13.90 3.12 -4.15
CA TYR A 217 14.01 1.92 -3.32
C TYR A 217 13.14 1.99 -2.06
N TRP A 218 13.14 3.14 -1.39
CA TRP A 218 12.37 3.39 -0.18
C TRP A 218 10.90 3.75 -0.43
N ARG A 219 10.58 4.64 -1.38
CA ARG A 219 9.17 5.04 -1.68
C ARG A 219 8.31 3.84 -2.06
N ASN A 220 8.91 2.81 -2.65
CA ASN A 220 8.19 1.62 -3.05
C ASN A 220 7.59 0.77 -1.96
N GLN A 221 8.37 0.67 -0.91
CA GLN A 221 8.10 -0.28 0.15
C GLN A 221 7.52 0.43 1.36
N ILE A 222 7.58 1.77 1.45
CA ILE A 222 7.05 2.50 2.60
C ILE A 222 5.59 2.13 2.91
N GLY A 223 4.73 2.01 1.90
CA GLY A 223 3.34 1.57 2.08
C GLY A 223 3.24 0.15 2.64
N THR A 224 3.99 -0.77 2.04
CA THR A 224 4.09 -2.17 2.47
C THR A 224 4.62 -2.30 3.90
N LEU A 225 5.69 -1.59 4.23
CA LEU A 225 6.32 -1.63 5.55
C LEU A 225 5.41 -1.00 6.62
N LEU A 226 4.66 0.06 6.29
CA LEU A 226 3.66 0.62 7.20
C LEU A 226 2.55 -0.40 7.49
N LYS A 227 2.08 -1.10 6.45
CA LYS A 227 1.11 -2.19 6.59
C LYS A 227 1.67 -3.32 7.46
N TRP A 228 2.85 -3.82 7.14
CA TRP A 228 3.51 -4.89 7.90
C TRP A 228 3.74 -4.52 9.36
N ASN A 229 4.14 -3.28 9.64
CA ASN A 229 4.30 -2.80 11.01
C ASN A 229 2.99 -2.77 11.81
N ARG A 230 1.84 -2.58 11.16
CA ARG A 230 0.51 -2.65 11.80
C ARG A 230 0.02 -4.08 11.98
N GLU A 231 0.27 -4.94 10.99
CA GLU A 231 -0.22 -6.32 10.95
C GLU A 231 0.61 -7.27 11.82
N ASP A 232 1.89 -6.96 12.02
CA ASP A 232 2.84 -7.70 12.86
C ASP A 232 3.49 -6.77 13.91
N PRO A 233 2.79 -6.42 15.00
CA PRO A 233 3.33 -5.57 16.08
C PRO A 233 4.53 -6.21 16.81
N PRO A 234 5.36 -5.42 17.53
CA PRO A 234 6.51 -5.94 18.26
C PRO A 234 6.14 -7.03 19.27
N ASP A 235 6.77 -8.19 19.13
CA ASP A 235 6.66 -9.30 20.08
C ASP A 235 7.72 -9.21 21.20
N GLU A 236 7.66 -10.13 22.16
CA GLU A 236 8.60 -10.15 23.28
C GLU A 236 10.04 -10.45 22.86
N TRP A 237 10.21 -11.21 21.76
CA TRP A 237 11.54 -11.50 21.24
C TRP A 237 12.21 -10.23 20.73
N GLU A 238 11.50 -9.46 19.92
CA GLU A 238 11.99 -8.23 19.31
C GLU A 238 12.21 -7.11 20.35
N LYS A 239 11.32 -6.98 21.33
CA LYS A 239 11.52 -6.05 22.47
C LYS A 239 12.78 -6.41 23.26
N SER A 240 12.95 -7.69 23.58
CA SER A 240 14.13 -8.17 24.30
C SER A 240 15.42 -8.01 23.46
N ARG A 241 15.32 -8.15 22.14
CA ARG A 241 16.40 -7.84 21.20
C ARG A 241 16.81 -6.36 21.29
N ASN A 242 15.83 -5.45 21.28
CA ASN A 242 16.05 -4.01 21.41
C ASN A 242 16.79 -3.65 22.72
N GLU A 243 16.45 -4.32 23.84
CA GLU A 243 17.14 -4.17 25.12
C GLU A 243 18.61 -4.63 25.08
N ARG A 244 18.88 -5.81 24.51
CA ARG A 244 20.25 -6.32 24.39
C ARG A 244 21.12 -5.44 23.50
N ILE A 245 20.53 -4.86 22.46
CA ILE A 245 21.21 -3.90 21.59
C ILE A 245 21.49 -2.61 22.35
N GLU A 246 20.51 -2.03 23.05
CA GLU A 246 20.71 -0.81 23.86
C GLU A 246 21.85 -0.98 24.86
N LYS A 247 21.92 -2.13 25.56
CA LYS A 247 22.96 -2.39 26.57
C LYS A 247 24.38 -2.29 26.00
N TRP A 248 24.57 -2.61 24.72
CA TRP A 248 25.89 -2.66 24.09
C TRP A 248 26.12 -1.47 23.15
N GLN A 249 25.21 -1.25 22.21
CA GLN A 249 25.26 -0.17 21.23
C GLN A 249 24.84 1.19 21.81
N GLY A 250 24.15 1.22 22.95
CA GLY A 250 23.80 2.44 23.68
C GLY A 250 22.53 3.15 23.19
N ASN A 251 21.93 2.72 22.09
CA ASN A 251 20.70 3.31 21.54
C ASN A 251 19.61 2.26 21.26
N ARG A 252 18.37 2.73 21.14
CA ARG A 252 17.19 1.88 20.86
C ARG A 252 16.58 2.16 19.50
N ASN A 253 15.79 1.21 19.03
CA ASN A 253 14.83 1.39 17.96
C ASN A 253 13.45 1.83 18.54
N PRO A 254 13.04 3.10 18.37
CA PRO A 254 11.78 3.61 18.90
C PRO A 254 10.55 2.97 18.25
N PHE A 255 10.69 2.43 17.03
CA PHE A 255 9.60 1.75 16.35
C PHE A 255 9.33 0.35 16.95
N ILE A 256 10.29 -0.23 17.69
CA ILE A 256 10.04 -1.45 18.49
C ILE A 256 9.37 -1.09 19.83
N ASP A 257 9.83 -0.02 20.47
CA ASP A 257 9.25 0.42 21.75
C ASP A 257 7.85 1.03 21.59
N PHE A 258 7.56 1.63 20.43
CA PHE A 258 6.26 2.21 20.08
C PHE A 258 6.04 2.22 18.55
N TYR A 259 5.56 1.10 18.02
CA TYR A 259 5.40 0.88 16.57
C TYR A 259 4.48 1.88 15.86
N GLN A 260 3.58 2.54 16.60
CA GLN A 260 2.70 3.60 16.09
C GLN A 260 3.48 4.86 15.66
N PHE A 261 4.75 5.02 16.04
CA PHE A 261 5.59 6.10 15.51
C PHE A 261 5.73 6.05 13.99
N ALA A 262 5.68 4.88 13.37
CA ALA A 262 5.75 4.78 11.91
C ALA A 262 4.56 5.50 11.24
N ASP A 263 3.36 5.34 11.80
CA ASP A 263 2.15 6.00 11.32
C ASP A 263 2.12 7.49 11.66
N LEU A 264 2.62 7.87 12.84
CA LEU A 264 2.70 9.27 13.27
C LEU A 264 3.72 10.08 12.47
N VAL A 265 4.85 9.47 12.09
CA VAL A 265 5.79 10.07 11.14
C VAL A 265 5.10 10.18 9.77
N GLY A 266 4.46 9.10 9.33
CA GLY A 266 3.69 9.07 8.10
C GLY A 266 4.56 9.00 6.84
N SER A 267 4.00 8.42 5.77
CA SER A 267 4.76 8.17 4.54
C SER A 267 5.33 9.43 3.89
N GLU A 268 4.66 10.58 4.02
CA GLU A 268 5.13 11.84 3.44
C GLU A 268 6.46 12.31 4.07
N ALA A 269 6.59 12.20 5.39
CA ALA A 269 7.80 12.59 6.10
C ALA A 269 8.99 11.67 5.81
N PHE A 270 8.72 10.37 5.64
CA PHE A 270 9.73 9.39 5.22
C PHE A 270 10.20 9.58 3.76
N VAL A 271 9.56 10.47 3.00
CA VAL A 271 9.80 10.65 1.56
C VAL A 271 10.31 12.06 1.23
N LYS A 272 10.21 13.03 2.16
CA LYS A 272 10.60 14.42 1.96
C LYS A 272 12.04 14.67 2.45
N ASN A 273 12.91 15.23 1.60
CA ASN A 273 14.27 15.63 1.98
C ASN A 273 14.28 17.05 2.61
N ASP A 274 15.21 17.28 3.55
CA ASP A 274 15.43 18.56 4.24
C ASP A 274 16.05 19.69 3.38
N GLU A 275 16.43 19.41 2.13
CA GLU A 275 16.97 20.42 1.20
C GLU A 275 15.93 21.47 0.76
N ASP A 276 14.65 21.26 1.12
CA ASP A 276 13.53 22.16 0.79
C ASP A 276 13.29 23.25 1.87
N SER A 277 14.27 23.49 2.75
CA SER A 277 14.15 24.41 3.90
C SER A 277 15.20 25.53 3.94
N GLY A 278 15.57 26.07 2.77
CA GLY A 278 16.54 27.17 2.69
C GLY A 278 16.35 28.09 1.48
N ASN A 279 15.28 28.88 1.46
CA ASN A 279 15.25 30.32 1.12
C ASN A 279 13.85 30.73 0.65
N GLY A 280 13.35 31.82 1.23
CA GLY A 280 12.19 32.52 0.69
C GLY A 280 12.51 33.08 -0.69
N ASN A 281 11.67 32.77 -1.67
CA ASN A 281 11.10 33.74 -2.60
C ASN A 281 10.11 33.02 -3.51
N ASP A 282 8.87 33.51 -3.48
CA ASP A 282 7.89 33.30 -4.53
C ASP A 282 8.40 33.96 -5.81
N THR A 283 8.58 33.20 -6.91
CA THR A 283 8.22 33.62 -8.28
C THR A 283 8.56 32.56 -9.34
N GLN A 284 7.59 32.38 -10.24
CA GLN A 284 7.69 31.89 -11.63
C GLN A 284 7.92 30.39 -11.89
N ASN A 285 6.83 29.74 -12.29
CA ASN A 285 6.76 28.49 -13.06
C ASN A 285 6.70 28.88 -14.55
N PRO A 286 7.42 28.23 -15.49
CA PRO A 286 6.91 26.98 -16.06
C PRO A 286 7.99 26.00 -16.60
N GLU A 287 7.71 24.69 -16.58
CA GLU A 287 7.99 23.69 -17.65
C GLU A 287 8.17 22.24 -17.13
N ASN A 288 7.99 21.28 -18.06
CA ASN A 288 7.37 19.95 -17.89
C ASN A 288 8.01 18.91 -16.96
N PRO A 289 7.21 17.95 -16.42
CA PRO A 289 7.71 16.84 -15.61
C PRO A 289 7.99 15.58 -16.46
N PRO A 290 9.11 14.87 -16.22
CA PRO A 290 9.14 13.41 -16.40
C PRO A 290 9.84 12.70 -15.21
N SER A 291 9.18 11.74 -14.53
CA SER A 291 9.34 10.26 -14.68
C SER A 291 10.66 9.78 -14.05
N ASP A 292 10.76 9.01 -12.96
CA ASP A 292 10.34 7.62 -12.67
C ASP A 292 10.68 7.35 -11.14
N GLY A 293 10.51 6.19 -10.49
CA GLY A 293 10.12 4.90 -10.99
C GLY A 293 9.90 3.80 -9.95
N ASN A 294 9.48 4.09 -8.72
CA ASN A 294 9.16 2.99 -7.83
C ASN A 294 7.67 2.83 -7.68
N THR A 295 7.26 1.68 -8.19
CA THR A 295 6.07 1.06 -7.63
C THR A 295 6.13 -0.41 -7.30
N PRO A 296 5.48 -0.80 -6.18
CA PRO A 296 5.65 -2.11 -5.59
C PRO A 296 5.18 -3.15 -6.59
N PRO A 297 5.96 -4.21 -6.80
CA PRO A 297 5.55 -5.28 -7.68
C PRO A 297 4.35 -6.00 -7.05
N ILE A 298 3.36 -6.26 -7.89
CA ILE A 298 2.10 -6.84 -7.49
C ILE A 298 2.31 -8.33 -7.24
N GLY A 299 1.58 -8.86 -6.26
CA GLY A 299 1.54 -10.26 -5.88
C GLY A 299 1.08 -11.19 -7.01
N ASP A 300 0.43 -12.31 -6.67
CA ASP A 300 0.03 -13.29 -7.67
C ASP A 300 -1.14 -12.63 -8.38
N ILE A 301 -0.82 -12.09 -9.55
CA ILE A 301 -1.68 -11.20 -10.30
C ILE A 301 -2.36 -12.06 -11.36
N ASP A 302 -3.62 -11.76 -11.64
CA ASP A 302 -4.31 -12.41 -12.76
C ASP A 302 -3.39 -12.36 -14.00
N ALA A 303 -3.26 -13.50 -14.69
CA ALA A 303 -2.33 -13.68 -15.81
C ALA A 303 -2.45 -12.56 -16.87
N ARG A 304 -3.62 -11.93 -16.99
CA ARG A 304 -3.85 -10.76 -17.85
C ARG A 304 -2.93 -9.57 -17.58
N TYR A 305 -2.48 -9.40 -16.34
CA TYR A 305 -1.64 -8.28 -15.93
C TYR A 305 -0.17 -8.65 -15.86
N GLU A 306 0.17 -9.90 -16.16
CA GLU A 306 1.51 -10.42 -15.98
C GLU A 306 2.54 -9.69 -16.87
N ALA A 307 2.12 -9.28 -18.07
CA ALA A 307 2.93 -8.49 -19.00
C ALA A 307 3.19 -7.05 -18.53
N VAL A 308 2.40 -6.52 -17.59
CA VAL A 308 2.46 -5.10 -17.17
C VAL A 308 2.83 -4.92 -15.70
N LYS A 309 2.87 -6.00 -14.91
CA LYS A 309 3.09 -5.99 -13.46
C LYS A 309 4.39 -5.33 -12.99
N ASN A 310 5.37 -5.18 -13.88
CA ASN A 310 6.66 -4.55 -13.60
C ASN A 310 6.81 -3.18 -14.27
N LEU A 311 5.90 -2.78 -15.17
CA LEU A 311 5.93 -1.47 -15.79
C LEU A 311 5.56 -0.38 -14.79
N LYS A 312 6.01 0.85 -15.03
CA LYS A 312 5.80 2.00 -14.14
C LYS A 312 5.58 3.28 -14.95
N GLY A 313 5.17 4.36 -14.30
CA GLY A 313 5.09 5.68 -14.94
C GLY A 313 4.24 5.68 -16.23
N SER A 314 4.75 6.35 -17.26
CA SER A 314 4.12 6.42 -18.59
C SER A 314 4.04 5.06 -19.30
N ASP A 315 4.97 4.15 -19.04
CA ASP A 315 5.00 2.84 -19.68
C ASP A 315 3.86 1.96 -19.18
N LEU A 316 3.65 1.96 -17.85
CA LEU A 316 2.49 1.29 -17.27
C LEU A 316 1.20 1.94 -17.72
N PHE A 317 1.13 3.28 -17.72
CA PHE A 317 -0.04 3.99 -18.19
C PHE A 317 -0.42 3.59 -19.62
N SER A 318 0.56 3.57 -20.53
CA SER A 318 0.38 3.18 -21.92
C SER A 318 0.01 1.70 -22.06
N ALA A 319 0.59 0.83 -21.25
CA ALA A 319 0.27 -0.59 -21.28
C ALA A 319 -1.13 -0.89 -20.75
N LEU A 320 -1.55 -0.23 -19.65
CA LEU A 320 -2.92 -0.31 -19.13
C LEU A 320 -3.93 0.32 -20.08
N HIS A 321 -3.57 1.38 -20.82
CA HIS A 321 -4.41 1.92 -21.89
C HIS A 321 -4.75 0.84 -22.93
N ARG A 322 -3.76 0.05 -23.37
CA ARG A 322 -4.00 -1.07 -24.29
C ARG A 322 -4.87 -2.15 -23.65
N LEU A 323 -4.50 -2.63 -22.46
CA LEU A 323 -5.23 -3.69 -21.76
C LEU A 323 -6.70 -3.33 -21.47
N THR A 324 -6.97 -2.07 -21.15
CA THR A 324 -8.34 -1.59 -20.93
C THR A 324 -9.14 -1.45 -22.23
N GLY A 325 -8.47 -1.39 -23.38
CA GLY A 325 -9.09 -1.46 -24.70
C GLY A 325 -9.30 -2.89 -25.21
N GLU A 326 -8.48 -3.83 -24.79
CA GLU A 326 -8.55 -5.24 -25.19
C GLU A 326 -9.89 -5.87 -24.79
N ASN A 327 -10.43 -6.70 -25.69
CA ASN A 327 -11.67 -7.45 -25.49
C ASN A 327 -12.92 -6.61 -25.17
N TYR A 328 -12.85 -5.27 -25.28
CA TYR A 328 -14.00 -4.41 -25.08
C TYR A 328 -15.08 -4.69 -26.13
N LYS A 329 -16.19 -5.23 -25.67
CA LYS A 329 -17.41 -5.51 -26.44
C LYS A 329 -18.37 -4.37 -26.17
N GLY A 330 -18.14 -3.25 -26.86
CA GLY A 330 -18.92 -2.04 -26.64
C GLY A 330 -20.42 -2.26 -26.76
N SER A 331 -21.15 -1.79 -25.76
CA SER A 331 -22.60 -1.88 -25.70
C SER A 331 -23.25 -0.52 -25.96
N GLY A 332 -24.53 -0.53 -26.33
CA GLY A 332 -25.33 0.69 -26.37
C GLY A 332 -25.50 1.29 -24.97
N TYR A 333 -25.58 2.62 -24.88
CA TYR A 333 -25.76 3.33 -23.60
C TYR A 333 -27.00 2.85 -22.82
N SER A 334 -28.13 2.61 -23.50
CA SER A 334 -29.34 2.07 -22.87
C SER A 334 -29.14 0.66 -22.33
N HIS A 335 -28.44 -0.21 -23.05
CA HIS A 335 -28.16 -1.58 -22.62
C HIS A 335 -27.23 -1.60 -21.40
N SER A 336 -26.20 -0.74 -21.42
CA SER A 336 -25.23 -0.61 -20.34
C SER A 336 -25.87 -0.10 -19.05
N LYS A 337 -26.76 0.90 -19.15
CA LYS A 337 -27.58 1.35 -18.01
C LYS A 337 -28.56 0.29 -17.54
N GLY A 338 -29.17 -0.46 -18.47
CA GLY A 338 -30.07 -1.55 -18.13
C GLY A 338 -29.37 -2.54 -17.20
N PHE A 339 -28.22 -3.06 -17.64
CA PHE A 339 -27.38 -3.94 -16.84
C PHE A 339 -26.92 -3.33 -15.51
N MET A 340 -26.53 -2.05 -15.51
CA MET A 340 -26.18 -1.30 -14.29
C MET A 340 -27.29 -1.38 -13.22
N TYR A 341 -28.53 -1.07 -13.61
CA TYR A 341 -29.66 -1.02 -12.68
C TYR A 341 -30.31 -2.37 -12.38
N SER A 342 -30.20 -3.36 -13.25
CA SER A 342 -30.85 -4.65 -13.08
C SER A 342 -29.96 -5.70 -12.43
N ASP A 343 -28.64 -5.52 -12.48
CA ASP A 343 -27.68 -6.55 -12.07
C ASP A 343 -26.62 -5.95 -11.13
N ILE A 344 -25.60 -5.29 -11.66
CA ILE A 344 -24.35 -5.02 -10.91
C ILE A 344 -24.50 -4.09 -9.71
N ASP A 345 -25.44 -3.15 -9.75
CA ASP A 345 -25.70 -2.21 -8.66
C ASP A 345 -27.07 -2.46 -8.01
N ASN A 346 -27.70 -3.61 -8.32
CA ASN A 346 -28.99 -4.05 -7.77
C ASN A 346 -28.80 -5.10 -6.67
N TYR A 347 -29.43 -4.87 -5.53
CA TYR A 347 -29.39 -5.71 -4.34
C TYR A 347 -30.83 -5.98 -3.92
N ASP A 348 -31.32 -7.17 -4.26
CA ASP A 348 -32.67 -7.62 -3.90
C ASP A 348 -33.76 -6.63 -4.33
N GLY A 349 -33.70 -6.20 -5.59
CA GLY A 349 -34.67 -5.25 -6.17
C GLY A 349 -34.41 -3.78 -5.82
N LYS A 350 -33.36 -3.47 -5.05
CA LYS A 350 -32.97 -2.09 -4.69
C LYS A 350 -31.65 -1.69 -5.34
N VAL A 351 -31.58 -0.49 -5.88
CA VAL A 351 -30.35 0.02 -6.50
C VAL A 351 -29.53 0.85 -5.52
N ARG A 352 -28.24 0.52 -5.38
CA ARG A 352 -27.27 1.30 -4.57
C ARG A 352 -26.84 2.55 -5.31
N THR A 353 -26.83 3.70 -4.63
CA THR A 353 -26.43 5.00 -5.17
C THR A 353 -25.04 5.43 -4.71
N LEU A 354 -24.25 6.01 -5.62
CA LEU A 354 -22.86 6.40 -5.35
C LEU A 354 -22.75 7.58 -4.37
N TYR A 355 -23.41 8.70 -4.65
CA TYR A 355 -23.24 9.93 -3.87
C TYR A 355 -24.08 10.00 -2.59
N SER A 356 -24.98 9.03 -2.38
CA SER A 356 -25.77 8.93 -1.15
C SER A 356 -25.49 7.65 -0.37
N SER A 357 -24.68 6.72 -0.87
CA SER A 357 -24.45 5.39 -0.25
C SER A 357 -25.74 4.65 0.15
N MET A 358 -26.87 4.94 -0.51
CA MET A 358 -28.22 4.48 -0.13
C MET A 358 -28.85 3.58 -1.20
N TYR A 359 -29.85 2.79 -0.80
CA TYR A 359 -30.50 1.77 -1.63
C TYR A 359 -31.98 2.10 -1.87
N PHE A 360 -32.38 2.19 -3.14
CA PHE A 360 -33.75 2.59 -3.51
C PHE A 360 -34.48 1.52 -4.31
N SER A 361 -35.74 1.30 -3.97
CA SER A 361 -36.58 0.28 -4.60
C SER A 361 -37.23 0.79 -5.88
N LYS A 362 -37.55 -0.12 -6.81
CA LYS A 362 -38.28 0.21 -8.03
C LYS A 362 -39.75 0.48 -7.71
N ALA A 363 -40.26 1.65 -8.09
CA ALA A 363 -41.66 2.01 -7.99
C ALA A 363 -42.47 1.47 -9.19
N SER A 364 -43.80 1.55 -9.08
CA SER A 364 -44.75 1.09 -10.11
C SER A 364 -44.57 1.76 -11.48
N ASN A 365 -44.07 3.00 -11.50
CA ASN A 365 -43.74 3.72 -12.73
C ASN A 365 -42.41 3.27 -13.39
N GLY A 366 -41.79 2.22 -12.86
CA GLY A 366 -40.56 1.62 -13.38
C GLY A 366 -39.27 2.35 -13.00
N ARG A 367 -39.33 3.43 -12.22
CA ARG A 367 -38.16 4.17 -11.73
C ARG A 367 -37.77 3.71 -10.33
N TYR A 368 -36.50 3.78 -10.00
CA TYR A 368 -36.05 3.66 -8.60
C TYR A 368 -36.22 5.02 -7.93
N LEU A 369 -36.95 5.07 -6.82
CA LEU A 369 -37.36 6.33 -6.18
C LEU A 369 -36.91 6.41 -4.73
N GLU A 370 -36.53 7.61 -4.35
CA GLU A 370 -36.44 8.06 -2.98
C GLU A 370 -37.80 8.67 -2.61
N ILE A 371 -38.61 7.94 -1.83
CA ILE A 371 -39.99 8.34 -1.54
C ILE A 371 -40.04 9.54 -0.57
N LYS A 372 -39.10 9.58 0.38
CA LYS A 372 -38.92 10.66 1.35
C LYS A 372 -37.49 11.19 1.23
N ASP A 373 -37.20 12.37 1.75
CA ASP A 373 -35.85 12.94 1.78
C ASP A 373 -34.93 12.16 2.76
N GLU A 374 -34.52 10.94 2.38
CA GLU A 374 -33.73 10.01 3.19
C GLU A 374 -32.28 10.48 3.30
N ASN A 375 -31.73 11.02 2.22
CA ASN A 375 -30.40 11.61 2.22
C ASN A 375 -30.37 13.03 2.86
N LYS A 376 -31.53 13.61 3.23
CA LYS A 376 -31.70 14.93 3.87
C LYS A 376 -31.06 16.06 3.09
N ASP A 377 -31.21 16.04 1.78
CA ASP A 377 -30.66 17.04 0.86
C ASP A 377 -31.67 18.11 0.44
N GLY A 378 -32.89 18.02 0.99
CA GLY A 378 -33.99 18.93 0.75
C GLY A 378 -34.86 18.56 -0.44
N MET A 379 -34.67 17.39 -1.05
CA MET A 379 -35.52 16.87 -2.13
C MET A 379 -36.25 15.59 -1.72
N SER A 380 -37.57 15.66 -1.59
CA SER A 380 -38.43 14.48 -1.50
C SER A 380 -38.92 14.03 -2.87
N GLY A 381 -39.11 12.72 -3.07
CA GLY A 381 -39.61 12.18 -4.34
C GLY A 381 -38.55 12.18 -5.44
N ASP A 382 -37.27 12.17 -5.07
CA ASP A 382 -36.17 12.06 -6.03
C ASP A 382 -36.16 10.68 -6.70
N PHE A 383 -35.45 10.56 -7.81
CA PHE A 383 -35.28 9.32 -8.55
C PHE A 383 -33.81 9.03 -8.81
N VAL A 384 -33.49 7.75 -8.93
CA VAL A 384 -32.16 7.32 -9.34
C VAL A 384 -31.97 7.57 -10.84
N ASN A 385 -30.89 8.26 -11.18
CA ASN A 385 -30.41 8.44 -12.54
C ASN A 385 -28.95 7.95 -12.68
N CYS A 386 -28.41 8.07 -13.89
CA CYS A 386 -27.07 7.58 -14.21
C CYS A 386 -26.09 8.73 -14.06
N GLU A 387 -25.15 8.58 -13.14
CA GLU A 387 -23.97 9.41 -13.04
C GLU A 387 -22.95 9.02 -14.10
N HIS A 388 -22.32 10.02 -14.71
CA HIS A 388 -21.05 9.84 -15.42
C HIS A 388 -19.97 10.54 -14.61
N THR A 389 -19.17 9.76 -13.90
CA THR A 389 -18.11 10.32 -13.04
C THR A 389 -17.09 11.11 -13.86
N TRP A 390 -16.90 10.82 -15.15
CA TRP A 390 -16.35 11.79 -16.10
C TRP A 390 -17.49 12.49 -16.87
N PRO A 391 -17.66 13.81 -16.78
CA PRO A 391 -18.86 14.47 -17.30
C PRO A 391 -19.03 14.26 -18.81
N GLN A 392 -20.23 13.86 -19.24
CA GLN A 392 -20.55 13.62 -20.65
C GLN A 392 -20.26 14.80 -21.58
N SER A 393 -20.41 16.03 -21.07
CA SER A 393 -20.11 17.26 -21.83
C SER A 393 -18.63 17.36 -22.22
N MET A 394 -17.73 16.74 -21.47
CA MET A 394 -16.28 16.81 -21.70
C MET A 394 -15.84 16.05 -22.95
N PHE A 395 -16.62 15.07 -23.38
CA PHE A 395 -16.32 14.22 -24.54
C PHE A 395 -17.46 14.16 -25.56
N ASN A 396 -18.41 15.10 -25.48
CA ASN A 396 -19.57 15.22 -26.37
C ASN A 396 -20.37 13.92 -26.52
N LYS A 397 -20.53 13.17 -25.43
CA LYS A 397 -21.29 11.90 -25.40
C LYS A 397 -20.81 10.88 -26.43
N ALA A 398 -19.56 11.00 -26.89
CA ALA A 398 -19.02 10.12 -27.92
C ALA A 398 -18.91 8.67 -27.42
N ARG A 399 -19.19 7.72 -28.31
CA ARG A 399 -18.90 6.30 -28.09
C ARG A 399 -17.40 6.03 -28.30
N PRO A 400 -16.80 5.06 -27.59
CA PRO A 400 -17.46 4.17 -26.62
C PRO A 400 -17.64 4.76 -25.21
N MET A 401 -17.03 5.91 -24.90
CA MET A 401 -16.98 6.49 -23.55
C MET A 401 -18.34 6.60 -22.87
N VAL A 402 -19.36 7.09 -23.58
CA VAL A 402 -20.70 7.34 -22.99
C VAL A 402 -21.36 6.08 -22.39
N SER A 403 -21.01 4.90 -22.88
CA SER A 403 -21.61 3.62 -22.47
C SER A 403 -20.70 2.73 -21.62
N ASP A 404 -19.49 3.18 -21.30
CA ASP A 404 -18.54 2.41 -20.51
C ASP A 404 -18.92 2.33 -19.03
N ILE A 405 -19.30 1.17 -18.53
CA ILE A 405 -19.90 1.03 -17.19
C ILE A 405 -18.90 1.30 -16.05
N HIS A 406 -17.59 1.23 -16.29
CA HIS A 406 -16.58 1.50 -15.25
C HIS A 406 -16.61 2.93 -14.72
N HIS A 407 -17.24 3.87 -15.45
CA HIS A 407 -17.44 5.26 -14.98
C HIS A 407 -18.92 5.66 -14.82
N LEU A 408 -19.85 4.72 -15.06
CA LEU A 408 -21.29 4.91 -14.83
C LEU A 408 -21.67 4.43 -13.45
N TYR A 409 -22.48 5.17 -12.72
CA TYR A 409 -23.01 4.73 -11.43
C TYR A 409 -24.46 5.17 -11.25
N PRO A 410 -25.29 4.43 -10.49
CA PRO A 410 -26.55 4.97 -10.03
C PRO A 410 -26.32 6.08 -9.02
N THR A 411 -27.10 7.15 -9.10
CA THR A 411 -27.13 8.22 -8.10
C THR A 411 -28.52 8.81 -8.04
N LEU A 412 -28.90 9.42 -6.92
CA LEU A 412 -30.09 10.27 -6.89
C LEU A 412 -29.91 11.49 -7.80
N SER A 413 -31.00 11.97 -8.39
CA SER A 413 -30.95 12.99 -9.43
C SER A 413 -30.53 14.35 -8.88
N LYS A 414 -30.84 14.65 -7.61
CA LYS A 414 -30.44 15.86 -6.92
C LYS A 414 -28.93 15.90 -6.66
N PRO A 415 -28.28 14.92 -5.99
CA PRO A 415 -26.82 14.89 -5.89
C PRO A 415 -26.13 14.91 -7.26
N ASN A 416 -26.68 14.22 -8.27
CA ASN A 416 -26.15 14.27 -9.64
C ASN A 416 -26.20 15.69 -10.21
N GLY A 417 -27.34 16.37 -10.09
CA GLY A 417 -27.50 17.75 -10.53
C GLY A 417 -26.56 18.72 -9.81
N MET A 418 -26.38 18.53 -8.49
CA MET A 418 -25.46 19.34 -7.68
C MET A 418 -23.99 19.10 -8.00
N ARG A 419 -23.65 17.88 -8.45
CA ARG A 419 -22.35 17.54 -9.01
C ARG A 419 -22.19 18.18 -10.39
N GLY A 420 -23.17 18.01 -11.28
CA GLY A 420 -23.19 18.56 -12.64
C GLY A 420 -21.94 18.19 -13.43
N ARG A 421 -21.18 19.20 -13.86
CA ARG A 421 -19.85 19.03 -14.47
C ARG A 421 -18.71 19.52 -13.56
N ASN A 422 -19.01 19.83 -12.31
CA ASN A 422 -18.04 20.41 -11.40
C ASN A 422 -16.92 19.38 -11.13
N PRO A 423 -15.65 19.81 -11.12
CA PRO A 423 -14.56 18.96 -10.71
C PRO A 423 -14.79 18.41 -9.30
N PHE A 424 -14.34 17.19 -9.07
CA PHE A 424 -14.29 16.68 -7.71
C PHE A 424 -13.32 17.51 -6.86
N GLY A 425 -13.58 17.60 -5.55
CA GLY A 425 -12.80 18.44 -4.66
C GLY A 425 -13.24 18.31 -3.23
N VAL A 426 -12.32 18.56 -2.29
CA VAL A 426 -12.71 18.79 -0.88
C VAL A 426 -13.48 20.11 -0.79
N VAL A 427 -14.62 20.09 -0.10
CA VAL A 427 -15.53 21.23 0.07
C VAL A 427 -15.60 21.56 1.56
N SER A 428 -14.83 22.57 1.96
CA SER A 428 -14.80 23.08 3.34
C SER A 428 -16.01 23.95 3.69
N SER A 429 -16.52 24.73 2.73
CA SER A 429 -17.77 25.50 2.83
C SER A 429 -18.69 25.09 1.70
N PHE A 430 -19.88 24.59 2.04
CA PHE A 430 -20.84 24.01 1.11
C PHE A 430 -22.15 24.81 1.08
N LYS A 431 -22.79 24.81 -0.09
CA LYS A 431 -24.15 25.33 -0.30
C LYS A 431 -25.20 24.21 -0.33
N TYR A 432 -24.73 22.99 -0.50
CA TYR A 432 -25.52 21.77 -0.55
C TYR A 432 -24.74 20.66 0.13
N SER A 433 -25.46 19.83 0.86
CA SER A 433 -24.92 18.60 1.42
C SER A 433 -26.00 17.54 1.52
N THR A 434 -25.61 16.28 1.45
CA THR A 434 -26.41 15.19 1.98
C THR A 434 -26.00 14.93 3.43
N SER A 435 -26.89 14.36 4.24
CA SER A 435 -26.60 13.95 5.62
C SER A 435 -25.51 12.87 5.73
N VAL A 436 -25.25 12.16 4.63
CA VAL A 436 -24.21 11.13 4.51
C VAL A 436 -22.87 11.66 4.00
N GLY A 437 -22.77 12.97 3.75
CA GLY A 437 -21.47 13.65 3.62
C GLY A 437 -21.06 14.08 2.21
N SER A 438 -21.89 13.87 1.18
CA SER A 438 -21.65 14.51 -0.11
C SER A 438 -21.89 16.00 0.00
N LYS A 439 -21.05 16.82 -0.62
CA LYS A 439 -21.07 18.29 -0.51
C LYS A 439 -20.86 18.96 -1.87
N SER A 440 -21.50 20.10 -2.08
CA SER A 440 -21.25 20.95 -3.24
C SER A 440 -21.23 22.42 -2.83
N ASN A 441 -20.31 23.18 -3.43
CA ASN A 441 -20.29 24.65 -3.33
C ASN A 441 -20.60 25.33 -4.67
N GLY A 442 -21.07 24.56 -5.66
CA GLY A 442 -21.33 25.02 -7.02
C GLY A 442 -20.07 25.17 -7.89
N LYS A 443 -18.87 24.95 -7.34
CA LYS A 443 -17.60 24.93 -8.07
C LYS A 443 -16.88 23.58 -8.00
N ARG A 444 -17.02 22.88 -6.86
CA ARG A 444 -16.48 21.55 -6.59
C ARG A 444 -17.56 20.68 -5.97
N PHE A 445 -17.44 19.38 -6.20
CA PHE A 445 -18.26 18.35 -5.56
C PHE A 445 -17.37 17.40 -4.75
N GLU A 446 -17.69 17.20 -3.48
CA GLU A 446 -17.08 16.19 -2.63
C GLU A 446 -18.07 15.04 -2.47
N PRO A 447 -17.75 13.81 -2.91
CA PRO A 447 -18.60 12.66 -2.63
C PRO A 447 -18.45 12.23 -1.16
N THR A 448 -19.31 11.32 -0.70
CA THR A 448 -19.19 10.68 0.62
C THR A 448 -17.81 10.03 0.79
N ASP A 449 -17.36 9.86 2.03
CA ASP A 449 -16.05 9.26 2.30
C ASP A 449 -15.92 7.84 1.71
N GLU A 450 -17.01 7.06 1.76
CA GLU A 450 -17.14 5.70 1.19
C GLU A 450 -17.20 5.64 -0.35
N ALA A 451 -17.32 6.79 -1.01
CA ALA A 451 -17.37 6.88 -2.48
C ALA A 451 -16.10 7.48 -3.06
N LYS A 452 -15.20 8.03 -2.23
CA LYS A 452 -14.01 8.78 -2.67
C LYS A 452 -13.03 7.89 -3.45
N GLY A 453 -12.81 6.67 -2.99
CA GLY A 453 -11.94 5.69 -3.63
C GLY A 453 -12.56 5.17 -4.93
N ASN A 454 -13.85 4.87 -4.91
CA ASN A 454 -14.61 4.42 -6.09
C ASN A 454 -14.55 5.46 -7.21
N VAL A 455 -14.80 6.73 -6.85
CA VAL A 455 -14.67 7.87 -7.77
C VAL A 455 -13.23 7.97 -8.28
N ALA A 456 -12.22 7.91 -7.40
CA ALA A 456 -10.82 8.00 -7.81
C ALA A 456 -10.43 6.89 -8.82
N ARG A 457 -10.83 5.64 -8.56
CA ARG A 457 -10.54 4.50 -9.46
C ARG A 457 -11.30 4.59 -10.79
N ALA A 458 -12.53 5.12 -10.78
CA ALA A 458 -13.26 5.41 -12.02
C ALA A 458 -12.59 6.54 -12.83
N GLN A 459 -12.06 7.56 -12.15
CA GLN A 459 -11.30 8.65 -12.75
C GLN A 459 -9.97 8.18 -13.35
N PHE A 460 -9.18 7.38 -12.63
CA PHE A 460 -7.94 6.77 -13.14
C PHE A 460 -8.21 5.91 -14.38
N TYR A 461 -9.22 5.04 -14.28
CA TYR A 461 -9.63 4.20 -15.40
C TYR A 461 -9.99 5.00 -16.64
N PHE A 462 -10.93 5.95 -16.50
CA PHE A 462 -11.46 6.69 -17.64
C PHE A 462 -10.35 7.47 -18.34
N TYR A 463 -9.50 8.15 -17.55
CA TYR A 463 -8.38 8.89 -18.10
C TYR A 463 -7.38 7.94 -18.79
N THR A 464 -6.92 6.86 -18.15
CA THR A 464 -6.01 5.88 -18.77
C THR A 464 -6.56 5.31 -20.07
N ARG A 465 -7.82 4.87 -20.05
CA ARG A 465 -8.46 4.25 -21.20
C ARG A 465 -8.66 5.23 -22.36
N TYR A 466 -8.97 6.49 -22.09
CA TYR A 466 -9.44 7.43 -23.11
C TYR A 466 -8.56 8.67 -23.31
N HIS A 467 -7.36 8.72 -22.72
CA HIS A 467 -6.46 9.88 -22.86
C HIS A 467 -6.15 10.27 -24.32
N ASN A 468 -6.17 9.32 -25.25
CA ASN A 468 -5.95 9.52 -26.68
C ASN A 468 -7.23 9.92 -27.46
N LYS A 469 -8.34 10.17 -26.76
CA LYS A 469 -9.60 10.67 -27.32
C LYS A 469 -9.86 12.09 -26.84
N ARG A 470 -10.81 12.77 -27.48
CA ARG A 470 -11.29 14.07 -27.01
C ARG A 470 -12.12 13.89 -25.73
N ILE A 471 -11.44 13.94 -24.59
CA ILE A 471 -12.04 13.81 -23.24
C ILE A 471 -12.12 15.12 -22.47
N PHE A 472 -11.73 16.23 -23.09
CA PHE A 472 -11.89 17.58 -22.58
C PHE A 472 -12.60 18.45 -23.61
N SER A 473 -13.64 19.15 -23.19
CA SER A 473 -14.37 20.11 -24.04
C SER A 473 -13.68 21.46 -24.04
N SER A 474 -13.99 22.31 -25.03
CA SER A 474 -13.54 23.70 -25.06
C SER A 474 -13.81 24.40 -23.73
N GLY A 475 -12.79 25.03 -23.13
CA GLY A 475 -12.86 25.70 -21.82
C GLY A 475 -12.49 24.84 -20.61
N PHE A 476 -12.21 23.54 -20.79
CA PHE A 476 -11.58 22.69 -19.77
C PHE A 476 -10.25 22.18 -20.30
N SER A 477 -9.15 22.54 -19.64
CA SER A 477 -7.85 21.93 -19.96
C SER A 477 -7.60 20.67 -19.11
N LYS A 478 -6.79 19.74 -19.64
CA LYS A 478 -6.22 18.62 -18.89
C LYS A 478 -5.62 19.08 -17.57
N SER A 479 -4.89 20.19 -17.58
CA SER A 479 -4.30 20.76 -16.37
C SER A 479 -5.35 21.21 -15.34
N GLN A 480 -6.42 21.89 -15.80
CA GLN A 480 -7.48 22.42 -14.93
C GLN A 480 -8.35 21.33 -14.28
N TYR A 481 -8.64 20.25 -15.01
CA TYR A 481 -9.55 19.20 -14.54
C TYR A 481 -8.84 17.98 -13.97
N TRP A 482 -7.79 17.50 -14.63
CA TRP A 482 -7.11 16.26 -14.29
C TRP A 482 -5.88 16.51 -13.42
N THR A 483 -4.86 17.17 -13.97
CA THR A 483 -3.55 17.30 -13.31
C THR A 483 -3.62 17.91 -11.92
N LYS A 484 -4.45 18.95 -11.73
CA LYS A 484 -4.63 19.60 -10.42
C LYS A 484 -5.35 18.73 -9.39
N ASN A 485 -6.25 17.84 -9.81
CA ASN A 485 -7.04 16.99 -8.92
C ASN A 485 -6.40 15.61 -8.70
N LEU A 486 -5.42 15.24 -9.51
CA LEU A 486 -4.72 13.96 -9.45
C LEU A 486 -4.12 13.63 -8.05
N PRO A 487 -3.45 14.55 -7.33
CA PRO A 487 -2.98 14.26 -5.97
C PRO A 487 -4.12 13.93 -5.00
N MET A 488 -5.27 14.60 -5.16
CA MET A 488 -6.45 14.33 -4.35
C MET A 488 -7.05 12.97 -4.70
N PHE A 489 -7.14 12.59 -5.97
CA PHE A 489 -7.62 11.26 -6.35
C PHE A 489 -6.71 10.15 -5.81
N LEU A 490 -5.38 10.32 -5.84
CA LEU A 490 -4.46 9.35 -5.23
C LEU A 490 -4.66 9.25 -3.72
N LYS A 491 -4.86 10.38 -3.03
CA LYS A 491 -5.20 10.41 -1.60
C LYS A 491 -6.51 9.70 -1.31
N TRP A 492 -7.55 9.97 -2.09
CA TRP A 492 -8.88 9.36 -1.95
C TRP A 492 -8.84 7.86 -2.19
N HIS A 493 -8.16 7.42 -3.25
CA HIS A 493 -7.92 6.01 -3.56
C HIS A 493 -7.28 5.24 -2.40
N LYS A 494 -6.32 5.88 -1.70
CA LYS A 494 -5.62 5.27 -0.56
C LYS A 494 -6.44 5.30 0.74
N ALA A 495 -7.24 6.36 0.93
CA ALA A 495 -8.08 6.53 2.12
C ALA A 495 -9.32 5.62 2.11
N ASP A 496 -9.83 5.32 0.92
CA ASP A 496 -10.98 4.45 0.67
C ASP A 496 -10.54 3.26 -0.21
N PRO A 497 -9.96 2.20 0.39
CA PRO A 497 -9.41 1.06 -0.33
C PRO A 497 -10.51 0.23 -1.01
N VAL A 498 -10.12 -0.60 -1.99
CA VAL A 498 -11.08 -1.42 -2.74
C VAL A 498 -11.83 -2.38 -1.82
N ASP A 499 -13.16 -2.28 -1.83
CA ASP A 499 -14.04 -3.14 -1.06
C ASP A 499 -14.56 -4.35 -1.87
N GLU A 500 -15.37 -5.19 -1.25
CA GLU A 500 -15.95 -6.36 -1.92
C GLU A 500 -16.98 -5.96 -2.98
N TRP A 501 -17.67 -4.84 -2.77
CA TRP A 501 -18.67 -4.32 -3.71
C TRP A 501 -18.01 -3.95 -5.05
N GLU A 502 -16.92 -3.20 -5.03
CA GLU A 502 -16.16 -2.86 -6.25
C GLU A 502 -15.59 -4.08 -6.95
N ARG A 503 -15.06 -5.07 -6.20
CA ARG A 503 -14.57 -6.32 -6.80
C ARG A 503 -15.68 -7.09 -7.52
N LYS A 504 -16.87 -7.21 -6.90
CA LYS A 504 -18.05 -7.85 -7.52
C LYS A 504 -18.50 -7.09 -8.76
N ARG A 505 -18.55 -5.76 -8.67
CA ARG A 505 -18.90 -4.89 -9.79
C ARG A 505 -17.93 -5.06 -10.96
N ASN A 506 -16.62 -5.05 -10.71
CA ASN A 506 -15.59 -5.23 -11.74
C ASN A 506 -15.67 -6.63 -12.41
N ASN A 507 -15.94 -7.68 -11.63
CA ASN A 507 -16.17 -9.03 -12.14
C ASN A 507 -17.38 -9.11 -13.08
N ALA A 508 -18.48 -8.47 -12.73
CA ALA A 508 -19.70 -8.50 -13.54
C ALA A 508 -19.57 -7.62 -14.80
N ILE A 509 -18.91 -6.46 -14.69
CA ILE A 509 -18.60 -5.62 -15.85
C ILE A 509 -17.69 -6.36 -16.84
N GLU A 510 -16.72 -7.16 -16.39
CA GLU A 510 -15.92 -7.97 -17.30
C GLU A 510 -16.78 -8.91 -18.14
N LYS A 511 -17.70 -9.65 -17.50
CA LYS A 511 -18.57 -10.61 -18.19
C LYS A 511 -19.45 -9.93 -19.24
N PHE A 512 -19.90 -8.71 -18.97
CA PHE A 512 -20.80 -7.95 -19.83
C PHE A 512 -20.07 -7.15 -20.92
N GLN A 513 -19.08 -6.35 -20.52
CA GLN A 513 -18.37 -5.37 -21.36
C GLN A 513 -17.06 -5.92 -21.94
N GLY A 514 -16.55 -7.03 -21.39
CA GLY A 514 -15.35 -7.73 -21.88
C GLY A 514 -14.02 -7.20 -21.35
N ASN A 515 -14.01 -6.08 -20.62
CA ASN A 515 -12.80 -5.48 -20.06
C ASN A 515 -12.95 -5.09 -18.58
N ARG A 516 -11.82 -4.94 -17.90
CA ARG A 516 -11.75 -4.67 -16.46
C ARG A 516 -11.17 -3.31 -16.13
N ASN A 517 -11.49 -2.80 -14.94
CA ASN A 517 -10.79 -1.68 -14.34
C ASN A 517 -9.56 -2.18 -13.57
N PRO A 518 -8.34 -1.99 -14.10
CA PRO A 518 -7.12 -2.50 -13.47
C PRO A 518 -6.85 -1.83 -12.12
N PHE A 519 -7.37 -0.64 -11.86
CA PHE A 519 -7.21 0.06 -10.58
C PHE A 519 -8.12 -0.50 -9.47
N ILE A 520 -9.06 -1.39 -9.81
CA ILE A 520 -9.85 -2.17 -8.84
C ILE A 520 -9.20 -3.54 -8.60
N ASP A 521 -8.79 -4.23 -9.67
CA ASP A 521 -8.13 -5.54 -9.54
C ASP A 521 -6.76 -5.43 -8.86
N VAL A 522 -6.07 -4.32 -9.12
CA VAL A 522 -4.70 -4.07 -8.70
C VAL A 522 -4.55 -2.59 -8.33
N PRO A 523 -5.03 -2.20 -7.13
CA PRO A 523 -5.05 -0.81 -6.67
C PRO A 523 -3.70 -0.10 -6.79
N GLU A 524 -2.63 -0.85 -6.57
CA GLU A 524 -1.25 -0.38 -6.64
C GLU A 524 -0.97 0.32 -7.97
N PHE A 525 -1.59 -0.08 -9.09
CA PHE A 525 -1.39 0.54 -10.41
C PHE A 525 -1.58 2.06 -10.41
N ALA A 526 -2.46 2.60 -9.57
CA ALA A 526 -2.64 4.05 -9.46
C ALA A 526 -1.38 4.73 -8.91
N GLU A 527 -0.82 4.17 -7.84
CA GLU A 527 0.49 4.61 -7.33
C GLU A 527 1.60 4.32 -8.36
N ARG A 528 1.46 3.24 -9.16
CA ARG A 528 2.49 2.76 -10.12
C ARG A 528 2.69 3.61 -11.34
N ILE A 529 1.60 4.18 -11.81
CA ILE A 529 1.65 5.23 -12.80
C ILE A 529 2.16 6.52 -12.15
N GLY A 530 1.69 6.80 -10.93
CA GLY A 530 2.08 7.97 -10.15
C GLY A 530 1.70 9.29 -10.83
N ILE A 531 2.01 10.40 -10.16
CA ILE A 531 1.59 11.73 -10.64
C ILE A 531 2.13 12.03 -12.04
N ASN A 532 3.38 11.65 -12.33
CA ASN A 532 4.02 11.97 -13.60
C ASN A 532 3.51 11.10 -14.75
N GLY A 533 3.26 9.80 -14.53
CA GLY A 533 2.71 8.93 -15.56
C GLY A 533 1.29 9.34 -15.99
N PHE A 534 0.49 9.84 -15.05
CA PHE A 534 -0.87 10.36 -15.35
C PHE A 534 -0.86 11.79 -15.91
N LYS A 535 0.25 12.54 -15.82
CA LYS A 535 0.39 13.90 -16.34
C LYS A 535 0.78 13.93 -17.82
N ASN A 536 1.49 12.92 -18.30
CA ASN A 536 1.77 12.71 -19.72
C ASN A 536 0.49 12.34 -20.47
#